data_AF-H5YK34-F1
#
_entry.id   AF-H5YK34-F1
#
_cell.length_a   1.000
_cell.length_b   1.000
_cell.length_c   1.000
_cell.angle_alpha   90.00
_cell.angle_beta   90.00
_cell.angle_gamma   90.00
#
_symmetry.space_group_name_H-M   'P 1'
#
loop_
_entity.id
_entity.type
_entity.pdbx_description
1 polymer ?
#
loop_
_entity_poly.entity_id
_entity_poly.type
_entity_poly.pdbx_seq_one_letter_code
_entity_poly.pdbx_strand_id
1 'polypeptide(L)'
;MASIVLGIVISILLSTQASADQVGDAASDLVPSLVRWSITLLGLVVAGRLAWQAFGRAVNIAEVPTFPRYMTTRQQYRLGGFIFVVFSCGFFLLLIHENRDVIALAPLVPAIPETVIEAAKSQSAPYLTVVAAMGAVYLFLLTKEAQWNVLLMVRDVIQSWISVPQLAKQIMAQIRFSLRVPQDVLSKVIANSPDVVDQDFRKDPNTPDRMWAEICYMKWWLAQGRDTGDDATFFTEDSFGFDKLMADFQQAAPTMSQWKAGTLTGLAAPPATQLIKDLYNRFARLVACYLIYRNGSRIDLRNEASKFGIEIDAPIHDNPLRYWIVYIIALICSVYLGVTISAVIYDVLQGRGVVWAQDPNRSIAWVMYSLCNYGLAIVVVLLLRFAMSSLGSNSDQSHLTTYCWSFLVALAVGPAGLTVAVHNFGEGNLREMSLASLYFAMLRWGLGPALVTVYISYYLDRQSCSDLPDIDNSMRTVAWRLFNCFGFAATNVFLLLPQLLSLVAQEGAIWDTNKLRFIAAGTTFCLALGLALAAQFALKKERIGTVLAHRPA
;
A
#
# COMPACT_ATOMS: atom_id res chain seq x y z
N MET A 1 7.85 -26.45 20.35
CA MET A 1 8.74 -25.65 19.46
C MET A 1 9.73 -24.77 20.23
N ALA A 2 9.37 -24.14 21.35
CA ALA A 2 10.30 -23.37 22.19
C ALA A 2 11.53 -24.19 22.67
N SER A 3 11.36 -25.48 22.98
CA SER A 3 12.43 -26.35 23.48
C SER A 3 13.51 -26.70 22.43
N ILE A 4 13.15 -26.75 21.15
CA ILE A 4 14.09 -27.03 20.05
C ILE A 4 14.93 -25.80 19.74
N VAL A 5 14.31 -24.62 19.77
CA VAL A 5 15.01 -23.33 19.61
C VAL A 5 15.97 -23.09 20.78
N LEU A 6 15.57 -23.43 22.01
CA LEU A 6 16.44 -23.35 23.19
C LEU A 6 17.63 -24.31 23.08
N GLY A 7 17.42 -25.53 22.56
CA GLY A 7 18.49 -26.51 22.34
C GLY A 7 19.53 -26.09 21.30
N ILE A 8 19.11 -25.39 20.24
CA ILE A 8 20.02 -24.81 19.24
C ILE A 8 20.83 -23.67 19.85
N VAL A 9 20.21 -22.82 20.65
CA VAL A 9 20.88 -21.70 21.35
C VAL A 9 21.92 -22.22 22.36
N ILE A 10 21.61 -23.28 23.12
CA ILE A 10 22.53 -23.91 24.08
C ILE A 10 23.71 -24.61 23.37
N SER A 11 23.48 -25.26 22.23
CA SER A 11 24.55 -25.92 21.46
C SER A 11 25.54 -24.90 20.87
N ILE A 12 25.04 -23.72 20.46
CA ILE A 12 25.87 -22.60 19.98
C ILE A 12 26.67 -21.96 21.14
N LEU A 13 26.07 -21.86 22.34
CA LEU A 13 26.74 -21.38 23.56
C LEU A 13 27.95 -22.26 23.97
N LEU A 14 27.83 -23.58 23.84
CA LEU A 14 28.92 -24.51 24.16
C LEU A 14 30.06 -24.48 23.15
N SER A 15 29.75 -24.25 21.86
CA SER A 15 30.76 -24.18 20.80
C SER A 15 31.57 -22.88 20.78
N THR A 16 30.97 -21.77 21.24
CA THR A 16 31.59 -20.44 21.21
C THR A 16 32.48 -20.16 22.42
N GLN A 17 32.21 -20.73 23.60
CA GLN A 17 33.14 -20.67 24.73
C GLN A 17 34.42 -21.49 24.50
N ALA A 18 34.33 -22.66 23.87
CA ALA A 18 35.50 -23.50 23.57
C ALA A 18 36.47 -22.88 22.55
N SER A 19 35.98 -21.94 21.74
CA SER A 19 36.76 -21.30 20.67
C SER A 19 37.46 -19.99 21.10
N ALA A 20 37.05 -19.42 22.24
CA ALA A 20 37.58 -18.14 22.75
C ALA A 20 38.88 -18.29 23.56
N ASP A 21 39.20 -19.50 24.04
CA ASP A 21 40.39 -19.77 24.86
C ASP A 21 41.69 -20.02 24.04
N GLN A 22 41.64 -19.98 22.69
CA GLN A 22 42.76 -20.44 21.86
C GLN A 22 43.34 -19.45 20.82
N VAL A 23 42.96 -18.17 20.76
CA VAL A 23 43.45 -17.29 19.68
C VAL A 23 43.95 -15.93 20.17
N GLY A 24 45.20 -15.61 19.79
CA GLY A 24 45.95 -14.42 20.23
C GLY A 24 45.53 -13.07 19.61
N ASP A 25 46.15 -12.02 20.15
CA ASP A 25 45.73 -10.59 20.18
C ASP A 25 45.31 -9.93 18.86
N ALA A 26 45.65 -10.44 17.68
CA ALA A 26 45.22 -9.86 16.40
C ALA A 26 43.84 -10.39 15.90
N ALA A 27 43.37 -11.52 16.43
CA ALA A 27 42.04 -12.06 16.16
C ALA A 27 40.97 -11.54 17.13
N SER A 28 41.38 -10.79 18.16
CA SER A 28 40.55 -10.35 19.28
C SER A 28 39.43 -9.37 18.89
N ASP A 29 39.60 -8.60 17.80
CA ASP A 29 38.59 -7.64 17.30
C ASP A 29 37.70 -8.18 16.16
N LEU A 30 38.19 -9.18 15.41
CA LEU A 30 37.46 -9.81 14.30
C LEU A 30 36.44 -10.83 14.80
N VAL A 31 36.76 -11.58 15.87
CA VAL A 31 35.86 -12.60 16.43
C VAL A 31 34.60 -11.98 17.06
N PRO A 32 34.65 -10.90 17.86
CA PRO A 32 33.45 -10.28 18.43
C PRO A 32 32.53 -9.66 17.38
N SER A 33 33.09 -9.10 16.29
CA SER A 33 32.30 -8.53 15.21
C SER A 33 31.61 -9.61 14.38
N LEU A 34 32.31 -10.69 14.03
CA LEU A 34 31.74 -11.85 13.34
C LEU A 34 30.64 -12.54 14.15
N VAL A 35 30.82 -12.67 15.47
CA VAL A 35 29.80 -13.22 16.39
C VAL A 35 28.55 -12.33 16.44
N ARG A 36 28.72 -11.00 16.48
CA ARG A 36 27.57 -10.07 16.40
C ARG A 36 26.82 -10.19 15.07
N TRP A 37 27.55 -10.24 13.96
CA TRP A 37 26.93 -10.39 12.62
C TRP A 37 26.17 -11.71 12.47
N SER A 38 26.72 -12.81 12.97
CA SER A 38 26.08 -14.13 12.88
C SER A 38 24.85 -14.25 13.79
N ILE A 39 24.88 -13.67 15.00
CA ILE A 39 23.70 -13.59 15.88
C ILE A 39 22.58 -12.76 15.23
N THR A 40 22.92 -11.60 14.64
CA THR A 40 21.94 -10.73 13.99
C THR A 40 21.36 -11.36 12.73
N LEU A 41 22.18 -12.04 11.92
CA LEU A 41 21.73 -12.77 10.73
C LEU A 41 20.75 -13.89 11.11
N LEU A 42 21.07 -14.65 12.16
CA LEU A 42 20.20 -15.71 12.68
C LEU A 42 18.86 -15.13 13.17
N GLY A 43 18.92 -14.02 13.91
CA GLY A 43 17.74 -13.28 14.34
C GLY A 43 16.88 -12.80 13.16
N LEU A 44 17.51 -12.32 12.09
CA LEU A 44 16.84 -11.84 10.88
C LEU A 44 16.11 -12.96 10.13
N VAL A 45 16.71 -14.15 10.02
CA VAL A 45 16.09 -15.32 9.40
C VAL A 45 14.85 -15.76 10.19
N VAL A 46 14.96 -15.78 11.53
CA VAL A 46 13.82 -16.12 12.41
C VAL A 46 12.73 -15.04 12.29
N ALA A 47 13.10 -13.76 12.32
CA ALA A 47 12.17 -12.64 12.18
C ALA A 47 11.41 -12.70 10.85
N GLY A 48 12.11 -12.93 9.73
CA GLY A 48 11.48 -13.07 8.41
C GLY A 48 10.50 -14.24 8.34
N ARG A 49 10.82 -15.38 8.94
CA ARG A 49 9.91 -16.53 9.01
C ARG A 49 8.66 -16.23 9.85
N LEU A 50 8.80 -15.55 10.98
CA LEU A 50 7.70 -15.15 11.84
C LEU A 50 6.80 -14.10 11.16
N ALA A 51 7.39 -13.13 10.47
CA ALA A 51 6.66 -12.14 9.68
C ALA A 51 5.84 -12.81 8.56
N TRP A 52 6.40 -13.79 7.86
CA TRP A 52 5.66 -14.54 6.83
C TRP A 52 4.45 -15.27 7.41
N GLN A 53 4.60 -15.89 8.58
CA GLN A 53 3.48 -16.53 9.29
C GLN A 53 2.43 -15.51 9.76
N ALA A 54 2.86 -14.36 10.26
CA ALA A 54 1.96 -13.29 10.72
C ALA A 54 1.16 -12.67 9.57
N PHE A 55 1.75 -12.57 8.37
CA PHE A 55 1.08 -12.10 7.15
C PHE A 55 -0.04 -13.05 6.69
N GLY A 56 0.15 -14.35 6.90
CA GLY A 56 -0.80 -15.39 6.52
C GLY A 56 -1.94 -15.65 7.52
N ARG A 57 -2.07 -14.86 8.59
CA ARG A 57 -3.16 -15.03 9.57
C ARG A 57 -4.51 -14.71 8.94
N ALA A 58 -5.55 -15.34 9.48
CA ALA A 58 -6.92 -15.14 9.03
C ALA A 58 -7.42 -13.72 9.37
N VAL A 59 -8.14 -13.11 8.44
CA VAL A 59 -8.80 -11.81 8.58
C VAL A 59 -10.29 -12.02 8.69
N ASN A 60 -10.94 -11.33 9.62
CA ASN A 60 -12.38 -11.43 9.82
C ASN A 60 -13.14 -10.70 8.70
N ILE A 61 -13.90 -11.45 7.90
CA ILE A 61 -14.86 -10.90 6.94
C ILE A 61 -16.25 -11.37 7.36
N ALA A 62 -17.12 -10.41 7.70
CA ALA A 62 -18.45 -10.66 8.27
C ALA A 62 -18.40 -11.63 9.46
N GLU A 63 -17.52 -11.33 10.44
CA GLU A 63 -17.37 -12.05 11.71
C GLU A 63 -16.84 -13.49 11.61
N VAL A 64 -16.41 -13.92 10.42
CA VAL A 64 -15.82 -15.25 10.21
C VAL A 64 -14.37 -15.12 9.70
N PRO A 65 -13.40 -15.81 10.32
CA PRO A 65 -11.99 -15.71 9.96
C PRO A 65 -11.76 -16.34 8.58
N THR A 66 -11.03 -15.65 7.70
CA THR A 66 -10.72 -16.13 6.34
C THR A 66 -9.29 -15.80 5.95
N PHE A 67 -8.61 -16.72 5.27
CA PHE A 67 -7.20 -16.53 4.93
C PHE A 67 -7.00 -15.65 3.68
N PRO A 68 -6.14 -14.61 3.73
CA PRO A 68 -5.90 -13.70 2.60
C PRO A 68 -5.37 -14.40 1.34
N ARG A 69 -4.71 -15.56 1.49
CA ARG A 69 -4.15 -16.36 0.38
C ARG A 69 -5.18 -16.83 -0.64
N TYR A 70 -6.45 -16.86 -0.25
CA TYR A 70 -7.56 -17.34 -1.08
C TYR A 70 -8.41 -16.24 -1.68
N MET A 71 -8.02 -14.98 -1.45
CA MET A 71 -8.77 -13.80 -1.91
C MET A 71 -7.94 -12.93 -2.87
N THR A 72 -6.83 -13.46 -3.35
CA THR A 72 -5.92 -12.80 -4.30
C THR A 72 -5.13 -13.85 -5.07
N THR A 73 -4.54 -13.45 -6.19
CA THR A 73 -3.71 -14.33 -6.97
C THR A 73 -2.47 -14.76 -6.18
N ARG A 74 -1.99 -15.97 -6.47
CA ARG A 74 -0.82 -16.55 -5.78
C ARG A 74 0.42 -15.66 -5.89
N GLN A 75 0.55 -14.90 -6.97
CA GLN A 75 1.68 -13.99 -7.21
C GLN A 75 1.55 -12.69 -6.41
N GLN A 76 0.36 -12.09 -6.35
CA GLN A 76 0.10 -10.90 -5.53
C GLN A 76 0.20 -11.20 -4.02
N TYR A 77 -0.27 -12.37 -3.59
CA TYR A 77 -0.09 -12.84 -2.21
C TYR A 77 1.39 -12.98 -1.84
N ARG A 78 2.20 -13.60 -2.74
CA ARG A 78 3.64 -13.77 -2.54
C ARG A 78 4.38 -12.44 -2.51
N LEU A 79 4.03 -11.52 -3.40
CA LEU A 79 4.62 -10.18 -3.44
C LEU A 79 4.30 -9.40 -2.16
N GLY A 80 3.03 -9.39 -1.76
CA GLY A 80 2.55 -8.82 -0.50
C GLY A 80 3.29 -9.35 0.72
N GLY A 81 3.39 -10.68 0.82
CA GLY A 81 4.12 -11.35 1.88
C GLY A 81 5.61 -10.98 1.86
N PHE A 82 6.21 -10.86 0.67
CA PHE A 82 7.62 -10.50 0.53
C PHE A 82 7.88 -9.07 0.99
N ILE A 83 7.06 -8.10 0.58
CA ILE A 83 7.15 -6.71 1.01
C ILE A 83 7.01 -6.60 2.54
N PHE A 84 6.02 -7.32 3.10
CA PHE A 84 5.82 -7.35 4.54
C PHE A 84 7.01 -7.95 5.28
N VAL A 85 7.61 -9.03 4.75
CA VAL A 85 8.82 -9.62 5.33
C VAL A 85 10.00 -8.65 5.26
N VAL A 86 10.24 -8.00 4.12
CA VAL A 86 11.34 -7.01 3.99
C VAL A 86 11.16 -5.86 4.98
N PHE A 87 9.94 -5.30 5.08
CA PHE A 87 9.62 -4.25 6.03
C PHE A 87 9.81 -4.73 7.48
N SER A 88 9.32 -5.93 7.81
CA SER A 88 9.39 -6.48 9.17
C SER A 88 10.82 -6.85 9.57
N CYS A 89 11.65 -7.28 8.62
CA CYS A 89 13.09 -7.49 8.81
C CYS A 89 13.81 -6.15 9.05
N GLY A 90 13.48 -5.11 8.28
CA GLY A 90 13.99 -3.75 8.52
C GLY A 90 13.59 -3.22 9.90
N PHE A 91 12.34 -3.43 10.31
CA PHE A 91 11.85 -3.06 11.64
C PHE A 91 12.56 -3.83 12.76
N PHE A 92 12.83 -5.13 12.58
CA PHE A 92 13.62 -5.92 13.52
C PHE A 92 15.06 -5.41 13.66
N LEU A 93 15.71 -5.05 12.56
CA LEU A 93 17.04 -4.43 12.59
C LEU A 93 17.02 -3.08 13.30
N LEU A 94 15.96 -2.29 13.10
CA LEU A 94 15.77 -1.01 13.79
C LEU A 94 15.59 -1.21 15.29
N LEU A 95 14.84 -2.23 15.74
CA LEU A 95 14.74 -2.59 17.16
C LEU A 95 16.09 -2.99 17.77
N ILE A 96 16.94 -3.70 17.02
CA ILE A 96 18.30 -4.04 17.47
C ILE A 96 19.19 -2.80 17.54
N HIS A 97 19.06 -1.87 16.58
CA HIS A 97 19.84 -0.63 16.52
C HIS A 97 19.45 0.36 17.63
N GLU A 98 18.15 0.59 17.80
CA GLU A 98 17.55 1.51 18.79
C GLU A 98 17.17 0.81 20.10
N ASN A 99 17.84 -0.31 20.40
CA ASN A 99 17.55 -1.16 21.55
C ASN A 99 17.47 -0.39 22.88
N ARG A 100 18.27 0.68 23.05
CA ARG A 100 18.31 1.51 24.26
C ARG A 100 17.00 2.27 24.49
N ASP A 101 16.47 2.90 23.45
CA ASP A 101 15.25 3.70 23.53
C ASP A 101 14.01 2.79 23.65
N VAL A 102 14.06 1.62 23.03
CA VAL A 102 13.01 0.60 23.15
C VAL A 102 12.96 0.01 24.57
N ILE A 103 14.11 -0.23 25.20
CA ILE A 103 14.19 -0.70 26.59
C ILE A 103 13.74 0.39 27.58
N ALA A 104 13.94 1.68 27.27
CA ALA A 104 13.40 2.78 28.07
C ALA A 104 11.85 2.83 28.02
N LEU A 105 11.25 2.36 26.92
CA LEU A 105 9.80 2.21 26.74
C LEU A 105 9.23 0.88 27.28
N ALA A 106 10.07 0.04 27.91
CA ALA A 106 9.70 -1.25 28.50
C ALA A 106 8.43 -1.27 29.37
N PRO A 107 8.07 -0.25 30.20
CA PRO A 107 6.84 -0.31 31.01
C PRO A 107 5.54 -0.42 30.19
N LEU A 108 5.58 -0.13 28.88
CA LEU A 108 4.42 -0.25 27.97
C LEU A 108 4.35 -1.61 27.25
N VAL A 109 5.41 -2.42 27.31
CA VAL A 109 5.56 -3.69 26.58
C VAL A 109 5.92 -4.80 27.58
N PRO A 110 4.94 -5.58 28.08
CA PRO A 110 5.15 -6.59 29.12
C PRO A 110 5.97 -7.83 28.67
N ALA A 111 6.62 -7.76 27.51
CA ALA A 111 7.36 -8.86 26.90
C ALA A 111 8.86 -8.89 27.26
N ILE A 112 9.38 -7.89 27.98
CA ILE A 112 10.80 -7.80 28.35
C ILE A 112 11.00 -8.31 29.78
N PRO A 113 11.83 -9.35 30.02
CA PRO A 113 12.13 -9.83 31.37
C PRO A 113 12.85 -8.75 32.21
N GLU A 114 12.48 -8.60 33.49
CA GLU A 114 13.06 -7.60 34.41
C GLU A 114 14.59 -7.71 34.52
N THR A 115 15.13 -8.92 34.46
CA THR A 115 16.57 -9.21 34.47
C THR A 115 17.33 -8.58 33.31
N VAL A 116 16.70 -8.44 32.13
CA VAL A 116 17.29 -7.79 30.96
C VAL A 116 17.19 -6.27 31.06
N ILE A 117 16.12 -5.77 31.68
CA ILE A 117 15.94 -4.34 31.95
C ILE A 117 17.02 -3.86 32.94
N GLU A 118 17.34 -4.64 33.97
CA GLU A 118 18.40 -4.34 34.94
C GLU A 118 19.82 -4.48 34.34
N ALA A 119 20.06 -5.51 33.53
CA ALA A 119 21.34 -5.69 32.82
C ALA A 119 21.60 -4.61 31.75
N ALA A 120 20.54 -4.10 31.10
CA ALA A 120 20.63 -3.02 30.13
C ALA A 120 20.92 -1.66 30.80
N LYS A 121 20.32 -1.39 31.97
CA LYS A 121 20.61 -0.19 32.77
C LYS A 121 22.05 -0.12 33.26
N SER A 122 22.67 -1.28 33.53
CA SER A 122 24.05 -1.40 34.02
C SER A 122 25.10 -1.54 32.90
N GLN A 123 24.73 -1.39 31.62
CA GLN A 123 25.61 -1.56 30.44
C GLN A 123 26.31 -2.93 30.34
N SER A 124 25.84 -3.94 31.07
CA SER A 124 26.51 -5.24 31.21
C SER A 124 25.84 -6.36 30.40
N ALA A 125 24.70 -6.10 29.75
CA ALA A 125 23.94 -7.10 29.02
C ALA A 125 24.72 -7.65 27.79
N PRO A 126 24.92 -8.97 27.68
CA PRO A 126 25.48 -9.59 26.47
C PRO A 126 24.63 -9.27 25.24
N TYR A 127 25.27 -9.05 24.09
CA TYR A 127 24.60 -8.69 22.83
C TYR A 127 23.52 -9.72 22.41
N LEU A 128 23.75 -11.00 22.68
CA LEU A 128 22.77 -12.06 22.45
C LEU A 128 21.48 -11.85 23.24
N THR A 129 21.59 -11.42 24.50
CA THR A 129 20.45 -11.17 25.40
C THR A 129 19.63 -9.97 24.92
N VAL A 130 20.31 -8.95 24.39
CA VAL A 130 19.68 -7.79 23.74
C VAL A 130 18.90 -8.21 22.49
N VAL A 131 19.51 -9.01 21.60
CA VAL A 131 18.83 -9.50 20.39
C VAL A 131 17.64 -10.40 20.75
N ALA A 132 17.76 -11.24 21.78
CA ALA A 132 16.67 -12.07 22.26
C ALA A 132 15.50 -11.24 22.84
N ALA A 133 15.79 -10.19 23.61
CA ALA A 133 14.77 -9.29 24.15
C ALA A 133 14.07 -8.49 23.05
N MET A 134 14.82 -7.95 22.08
CA MET A 134 14.23 -7.28 20.91
C MET A 134 13.44 -8.25 20.03
N GLY A 135 13.86 -9.52 19.94
CA GLY A 135 13.09 -10.59 19.33
C GLY A 135 11.76 -10.87 20.05
N ALA A 136 11.74 -10.82 21.39
CA ALA A 136 10.51 -10.97 22.17
C ALA A 136 9.55 -9.78 21.98
N VAL A 137 10.07 -8.54 21.97
CA VAL A 137 9.29 -7.33 21.64
C VAL A 137 8.73 -7.42 20.22
N TYR A 138 9.55 -7.82 19.26
CA TYR A 138 9.15 -8.02 17.88
C TYR A 138 8.04 -9.07 17.75
N LEU A 139 8.16 -10.21 18.44
CA LEU A 139 7.15 -11.26 18.45
C LEU A 139 5.85 -10.80 19.13
N PHE A 140 5.95 -10.02 20.20
CA PHE A 140 4.80 -9.38 20.84
C PHE A 140 4.07 -8.43 19.87
N LEU A 141 4.81 -7.62 19.11
CA LEU A 141 4.24 -6.75 18.08
C LEU A 141 3.69 -7.53 16.88
N LEU A 142 4.25 -8.68 16.51
CA LEU A 142 3.63 -9.53 15.48
C LEU A 142 2.35 -10.23 15.94
N THR A 143 2.14 -10.36 17.25
CA THR A 143 1.03 -11.14 17.80
C THR A 143 -0.11 -10.30 18.37
N LYS A 144 0.17 -9.12 18.92
CA LYS A 144 -0.83 -8.29 19.60
C LYS A 144 -1.63 -7.43 18.62
N GLU A 145 -2.89 -7.77 18.44
CA GLU A 145 -3.85 -6.97 17.68
C GLU A 145 -4.24 -5.71 18.46
N ALA A 146 -3.62 -4.58 18.11
CA ALA A 146 -3.92 -3.29 18.71
C ALA A 146 -3.78 -2.19 17.66
N GLN A 147 -4.63 -1.15 17.76
CA GLN A 147 -4.67 -0.06 16.79
C GLN A 147 -3.38 0.77 16.73
N TRP A 148 -2.54 0.77 17.77
CA TRP A 148 -1.26 1.49 17.79
C TRP A 148 -0.09 0.67 17.18
N ASN A 149 -0.33 -0.58 16.80
CA ASN A 149 0.72 -1.48 16.37
C ASN A 149 1.08 -1.26 14.89
N VAL A 150 2.18 -0.54 14.66
CA VAL A 150 2.66 -0.14 13.33
C VAL A 150 2.93 -1.35 12.41
N LEU A 151 3.42 -2.47 12.94
CA LEU A 151 3.65 -3.70 12.18
C LEU A 151 2.33 -4.25 11.62
N LEU A 152 1.27 -4.27 12.43
CA LEU A 152 -0.04 -4.74 11.99
C LEU A 152 -0.75 -3.71 11.11
N MET A 153 -0.59 -2.41 11.36
CA MET A 153 -1.07 -1.37 10.45
C MET A 153 -0.45 -1.53 9.05
N VAL A 154 0.86 -1.77 8.96
CA VAL A 154 1.52 -1.99 7.67
C VAL A 154 1.07 -3.30 7.03
N ARG A 155 0.89 -4.38 7.81
CA ARG A 155 0.28 -5.63 7.32
C ARG A 155 -1.11 -5.38 6.73
N ASP A 156 -1.97 -4.67 7.45
CA ASP A 156 -3.36 -4.42 7.06
C ASP A 156 -3.43 -3.44 5.87
N VAL A 157 -2.50 -2.48 5.80
CA VAL A 157 -2.29 -1.63 4.62
C VAL A 157 -1.85 -2.47 3.42
N ILE A 158 -0.87 -3.37 3.57
CA ILE A 158 -0.44 -4.26 2.49
C ILE A 158 -1.57 -5.21 2.06
N GLN A 159 -2.33 -5.78 3.01
CA GLN A 159 -3.46 -6.67 2.72
C GLN A 159 -4.63 -5.92 2.06
N SER A 160 -4.89 -4.68 2.47
CA SER A 160 -5.89 -3.82 1.80
C SER A 160 -5.42 -3.36 0.42
N TRP A 161 -4.11 -3.16 0.23
CA TRP A 161 -3.49 -2.88 -1.07
C TRP A 161 -3.51 -4.05 -2.04
N ILE A 162 -3.52 -5.29 -1.53
CA ILE A 162 -3.76 -6.49 -2.34
C ILE A 162 -5.26 -6.64 -2.68
N SER A 163 -6.07 -5.59 -2.43
CA SER A 163 -7.51 -5.43 -2.75
C SER A 163 -8.47 -6.45 -2.12
N VAL A 164 -7.92 -7.43 -1.39
CA VAL A 164 -8.58 -8.62 -0.87
C VAL A 164 -9.84 -8.34 -0.01
N PRO A 165 -9.77 -7.58 1.11
CA PRO A 165 -10.92 -7.47 2.01
C PRO A 165 -11.92 -6.41 1.51
N GLN A 166 -11.45 -5.42 0.76
CA GLN A 166 -12.28 -4.33 0.25
C GLN A 166 -13.11 -4.79 -0.95
N LEU A 167 -12.51 -5.51 -1.90
CA LEU A 167 -13.21 -6.10 -3.04
C LEU A 167 -14.25 -7.13 -2.59
N ALA A 168 -13.89 -8.03 -1.67
CA ALA A 168 -14.85 -8.98 -1.08
C ALA A 168 -16.00 -8.25 -0.37
N LYS A 169 -15.72 -7.19 0.40
CA LYS A 169 -16.76 -6.36 1.04
C LYS A 169 -17.62 -5.61 0.02
N GLN A 170 -17.04 -5.11 -1.07
CA GLN A 170 -17.77 -4.44 -2.15
C GLN A 170 -18.69 -5.42 -2.88
N ILE A 171 -18.19 -6.60 -3.25
CA ILE A 171 -19.01 -7.66 -3.85
C ILE A 171 -20.11 -8.08 -2.89
N MET A 172 -19.82 -8.28 -1.60
CA MET A 172 -20.84 -8.57 -0.59
C MET A 172 -21.88 -7.45 -0.43
N ALA A 173 -21.47 -6.18 -0.53
CA ALA A 173 -22.39 -5.05 -0.51
C ALA A 173 -23.27 -5.02 -1.77
N GLN A 174 -22.71 -5.29 -2.94
CA GLN A 174 -23.49 -5.41 -4.17
C GLN A 174 -24.44 -6.61 -4.11
N ILE A 175 -24.02 -7.76 -3.56
CA ILE A 175 -24.93 -8.89 -3.28
C ILE A 175 -26.11 -8.41 -2.43
N ARG A 176 -25.82 -7.74 -1.30
CA ARG A 176 -26.83 -7.27 -0.34
C ARG A 176 -27.82 -6.24 -0.89
N PHE A 177 -27.36 -5.32 -1.74
CA PHE A 177 -28.13 -4.12 -2.09
C PHE A 177 -28.58 -4.07 -3.56
N SER A 178 -27.96 -4.85 -4.45
CA SER A 178 -28.13 -4.69 -5.90
C SER A 178 -28.12 -6.00 -6.69
N LEU A 179 -28.17 -7.17 -6.04
CA LEU A 179 -28.18 -8.45 -6.74
C LEU A 179 -29.38 -8.59 -7.69
N ARG A 180 -29.09 -8.68 -8.98
CA ARG A 180 -30.10 -8.89 -10.03
C ARG A 180 -29.97 -10.29 -10.58
N VAL A 181 -30.77 -11.21 -10.05
CA VAL A 181 -30.82 -12.59 -10.53
C VAL A 181 -31.20 -12.61 -12.02
N PRO A 182 -30.36 -13.18 -12.90
CA PRO A 182 -30.65 -13.25 -14.33
C PRO A 182 -31.92 -14.06 -14.63
N GLN A 183 -32.77 -13.53 -15.52
CA GLN A 183 -34.08 -14.11 -15.85
C GLN A 183 -33.97 -15.49 -16.52
N ASP A 184 -32.91 -15.73 -17.27
CA ASP A 184 -32.60 -16.99 -17.95
C ASP A 184 -32.26 -18.14 -16.98
N VAL A 185 -31.86 -17.81 -15.75
CA VAL A 185 -31.46 -18.76 -14.71
C VAL A 185 -32.60 -19.04 -13.72
N LEU A 186 -33.56 -18.13 -13.62
CA LEU A 186 -34.58 -18.12 -12.58
C LEU A 186 -35.46 -19.39 -12.59
N SER A 187 -35.81 -19.90 -13.78
CA SER A 187 -36.54 -21.16 -13.96
C SER A 187 -35.78 -22.38 -13.43
N LYS A 188 -34.45 -22.41 -13.58
CA LYS A 188 -33.58 -23.49 -13.09
C LYS A 188 -33.41 -23.45 -11.57
N VAL A 189 -33.43 -22.26 -10.97
CA VAL A 189 -33.35 -22.09 -9.51
C VAL A 189 -34.64 -22.55 -8.85
N ILE A 190 -35.79 -22.15 -9.41
CA ILE A 190 -37.13 -22.56 -8.93
C ILE A 190 -37.29 -24.08 -9.04
N ALA A 191 -36.87 -24.68 -10.15
CA ALA A 191 -36.93 -26.14 -10.32
C ALA A 191 -36.13 -26.91 -9.25
N ASN A 192 -35.09 -26.31 -8.69
CA ASN A 192 -34.23 -26.91 -7.66
C ASN A 192 -34.59 -26.47 -6.23
N SER A 193 -35.59 -25.59 -6.06
CA SER A 193 -35.98 -25.01 -4.77
C SER A 193 -37.51 -24.94 -4.65
N PRO A 194 -38.17 -25.98 -4.09
CA PRO A 194 -39.63 -26.11 -4.10
C PRO A 194 -40.34 -24.98 -3.34
N ASP A 195 -39.66 -24.33 -2.40
CA ASP A 195 -40.23 -23.26 -1.58
C ASP A 195 -40.13 -21.87 -2.22
N VAL A 196 -39.54 -21.69 -3.41
CA VAL A 196 -39.26 -20.37 -4.01
C VAL A 196 -40.09 -20.15 -5.27
N VAL A 197 -40.76 -18.99 -5.36
CA VAL A 197 -41.52 -18.57 -6.56
C VAL A 197 -40.95 -17.28 -7.16
N ASP A 198 -41.23 -17.01 -8.44
CA ASP A 198 -40.74 -15.82 -9.15
C ASP A 198 -41.07 -14.50 -8.41
N GLN A 199 -42.24 -14.44 -7.78
CA GLN A 199 -42.67 -13.26 -7.02
C GLN A 199 -41.78 -12.96 -5.81
N ASP A 200 -41.10 -13.96 -5.23
CA ASP A 200 -40.19 -13.73 -4.11
C ASP A 200 -38.96 -12.91 -4.54
N PHE A 201 -38.55 -13.02 -5.80
CA PHE A 201 -37.51 -12.17 -6.39
C PHE A 201 -38.01 -10.76 -6.74
N ARG A 202 -39.25 -10.38 -6.44
CA ARG A 202 -39.73 -9.00 -6.66
C ARG A 202 -40.05 -8.27 -5.36
N LYS A 203 -39.93 -8.95 -4.22
CA LYS A 203 -40.13 -8.40 -2.88
C LYS A 203 -38.95 -7.52 -2.46
N ASP A 204 -39.17 -6.71 -1.42
CA ASP A 204 -38.15 -5.80 -0.88
C ASP A 204 -36.90 -6.58 -0.44
N PRO A 205 -35.67 -6.08 -0.72
CA PRO A 205 -34.40 -6.75 -0.38
C PRO A 205 -34.25 -7.13 1.10
N ASN A 206 -34.93 -6.42 2.00
CA ASN A 206 -34.84 -6.64 3.43
C ASN A 206 -35.84 -7.69 3.95
N THR A 207 -36.68 -8.26 3.08
CA THR A 207 -37.65 -9.28 3.49
C THR A 207 -37.03 -10.68 3.55
N PRO A 208 -37.42 -11.52 4.53
CA PRO A 208 -36.93 -12.90 4.63
C PRO A 208 -37.20 -13.72 3.36
N ASP A 209 -38.33 -13.48 2.70
CA ASP A 209 -38.70 -14.14 1.45
C ASP A 209 -37.71 -13.87 0.31
N ARG A 210 -37.31 -12.60 0.14
CA ARG A 210 -36.35 -12.18 -0.88
C ARG A 210 -34.95 -12.69 -0.55
N MET A 211 -34.53 -12.59 0.71
CA MET A 211 -33.23 -13.13 1.16
C MET A 211 -33.15 -14.64 0.94
N TRP A 212 -34.22 -15.39 1.23
CA TRP A 212 -34.26 -16.83 1.00
C TRP A 212 -34.18 -17.20 -0.48
N ALA A 213 -34.90 -16.48 -1.34
CA ALA A 213 -34.84 -16.67 -2.78
C ALA A 213 -33.41 -16.42 -3.33
N GLU A 214 -32.74 -15.38 -2.85
CA GLU A 214 -31.35 -15.09 -3.19
C GLU A 214 -30.36 -16.13 -2.63
N ILE A 215 -30.59 -16.69 -1.43
CA ILE A 215 -29.80 -17.82 -0.90
C ILE A 215 -29.92 -19.04 -1.81
N CYS A 216 -31.13 -19.38 -2.24
CA CYS A 216 -31.37 -20.49 -3.17
C CYS A 216 -30.63 -20.28 -4.51
N TYR A 217 -30.60 -19.05 -5.02
CA TYR A 217 -29.81 -18.69 -6.20
C TYR A 217 -28.30 -18.85 -5.96
N MET A 218 -27.77 -18.29 -4.87
CA MET A 218 -26.35 -18.40 -4.50
C MET A 218 -25.93 -19.86 -4.33
N LYS A 219 -26.76 -20.68 -3.69
CA LYS A 219 -26.55 -22.13 -3.54
C LYS A 219 -26.48 -22.83 -4.88
N TRP A 220 -27.43 -22.57 -5.78
CA TRP A 220 -27.46 -23.16 -7.12
C TRP A 220 -26.20 -22.80 -7.91
N TRP A 221 -25.77 -21.54 -7.85
CA TRP A 221 -24.59 -21.06 -8.57
C TRP A 221 -23.29 -21.67 -8.03
N LEU A 222 -23.15 -21.76 -6.70
CA LEU A 222 -21.99 -22.43 -6.07
C LEU A 222 -21.95 -23.94 -6.36
N ALA A 223 -23.09 -24.62 -6.45
CA ALA A 223 -23.15 -26.04 -6.77
C ALA A 223 -22.61 -26.34 -8.18
N GLN A 224 -22.89 -25.47 -9.16
CA GLN A 224 -22.33 -25.61 -10.51
C GLN A 224 -20.81 -25.54 -10.52
N GLY A 225 -20.23 -24.64 -9.72
CA GLY A 225 -18.79 -24.52 -9.57
C GLY A 225 -18.12 -25.75 -8.98
N ARG A 226 -18.78 -26.38 -7.99
CA ARG A 226 -18.31 -27.64 -7.38
C ARG A 226 -18.30 -28.79 -8.39
N ASP A 227 -19.36 -28.92 -9.17
CA ASP A 227 -19.56 -30.06 -10.07
C ASP A 227 -18.62 -30.03 -11.30
N THR A 228 -18.07 -28.86 -11.65
CA THR A 228 -17.07 -28.71 -12.73
C THR A 228 -15.68 -29.26 -12.40
N GLY A 229 -15.38 -29.62 -11.15
CA GLY A 229 -14.15 -30.32 -10.75
C GLY A 229 -12.86 -29.48 -10.70
N ASP A 230 -12.71 -28.48 -11.59
CA ASP A 230 -11.52 -27.62 -11.66
C ASP A 230 -11.29 -26.78 -10.38
N ASP A 231 -12.37 -26.45 -9.67
CA ASP A 231 -12.35 -25.60 -8.47
C ASP A 231 -12.51 -26.39 -7.15
N ALA A 232 -12.35 -27.72 -7.18
CA ALA A 232 -12.59 -28.61 -6.04
C ALA A 232 -11.79 -28.21 -4.78
N THR A 233 -10.56 -27.70 -4.96
CA THR A 233 -9.66 -27.26 -3.87
C THR A 233 -10.28 -26.17 -3.01
N PHE A 234 -11.09 -25.28 -3.61
CA PHE A 234 -11.78 -24.21 -2.88
C PHE A 234 -12.89 -24.75 -1.97
N PHE A 235 -13.69 -25.69 -2.49
CA PHE A 235 -14.83 -26.26 -1.78
C PHE A 235 -14.43 -27.27 -0.68
N THR A 236 -13.23 -27.86 -0.78
CA THR A 236 -12.69 -28.80 0.23
C THR A 236 -11.97 -28.11 1.40
N GLU A 237 -11.74 -26.80 1.34
CA GLU A 237 -11.00 -26.09 2.39
C GLU A 237 -11.93 -25.73 3.57
N ASP A 238 -11.60 -26.27 4.76
CA ASP A 238 -12.38 -26.10 6.01
C ASP A 238 -12.68 -24.63 6.36
N SER A 239 -11.79 -23.71 6.00
CA SER A 239 -11.94 -22.27 6.31
C SER A 239 -13.13 -21.58 5.62
N PHE A 240 -13.61 -22.15 4.51
CA PHE A 240 -14.80 -21.67 3.81
C PHE A 240 -16.09 -22.29 4.34
N GLY A 241 -16.00 -23.45 4.99
CA GLY A 241 -17.11 -24.09 5.69
C GLY A 241 -18.29 -24.42 4.77
N PHE A 242 -18.04 -24.78 3.50
CA PHE A 242 -19.08 -25.05 2.51
C PHE A 242 -20.07 -26.12 2.98
N ASP A 243 -19.58 -27.29 3.42
CA ASP A 243 -20.44 -28.39 3.86
C ASP A 243 -21.24 -28.02 5.11
N LYS A 244 -20.63 -27.26 6.04
CA LYS A 244 -21.34 -26.72 7.21
C LYS A 244 -22.43 -25.73 6.79
N LEU A 245 -22.15 -24.85 5.83
CA LEU A 245 -23.13 -23.89 5.31
C LEU A 245 -24.29 -24.58 4.59
N MET A 246 -24.03 -25.69 3.89
CA MET A 246 -25.09 -26.53 3.30
C MET A 246 -25.95 -27.21 4.36
N ALA A 247 -25.33 -27.69 5.46
CA ALA A 247 -26.06 -28.27 6.59
C ALA A 247 -26.91 -27.21 7.31
N ASP A 248 -26.36 -26.01 7.57
CA ASP A 248 -27.08 -24.87 8.15
C ASP A 248 -28.28 -24.47 7.25
N PHE A 249 -28.12 -24.50 5.93
CA PHE A 249 -29.21 -24.27 4.98
C PHE A 249 -30.34 -25.32 5.10
N GLN A 250 -29.98 -26.61 5.17
CA GLN A 250 -30.97 -27.69 5.33
C GLN A 250 -31.74 -27.58 6.66
N GLN A 251 -31.07 -27.14 7.72
CA GLN A 251 -31.69 -26.89 9.02
C GLN A 251 -32.62 -25.67 9.01
N ALA A 252 -32.31 -24.65 8.21
CA ALA A 252 -33.10 -23.43 8.06
C ALA A 252 -34.34 -23.58 7.17
N ALA A 253 -34.30 -24.50 6.19
CA ALA A 253 -35.39 -24.75 5.24
C ALA A 253 -36.78 -25.00 5.89
N PRO A 254 -36.94 -25.85 6.92
CA PRO A 254 -38.24 -26.04 7.57
C PRO A 254 -38.78 -24.78 8.24
N THR A 255 -37.91 -23.94 8.81
CA THR A 255 -38.29 -22.64 9.39
C THR A 255 -38.83 -21.70 8.30
N MET A 256 -38.22 -21.70 7.12
CA MET A 256 -38.71 -20.88 6.01
C MET A 256 -40.04 -21.42 5.44
N SER A 257 -40.22 -22.73 5.36
CA SER A 257 -41.49 -23.34 4.96
C SER A 257 -42.63 -22.94 5.90
N GLN A 258 -42.39 -22.95 7.21
CA GLN A 258 -43.33 -22.48 8.23
C GLN A 258 -43.61 -20.96 8.14
N TRP A 259 -42.60 -20.16 7.77
CA TRP A 259 -42.74 -18.72 7.54
C TRP A 259 -43.67 -18.43 6.36
N LYS A 260 -43.44 -19.10 5.22
CA LYS A 260 -44.27 -18.94 4.02
C LYS A 260 -45.70 -19.46 4.20
N ALA A 261 -45.87 -20.49 5.02
CA ALA A 261 -47.19 -20.98 5.43
C ALA A 261 -47.93 -20.05 6.40
N GLY A 262 -47.30 -18.95 6.88
CA GLY A 262 -47.89 -18.01 7.84
C GLY A 262 -48.02 -18.57 9.26
N THR A 263 -47.41 -19.72 9.54
CA THR A 263 -47.51 -20.42 10.84
C THR A 263 -46.54 -19.88 11.90
N LEU A 264 -45.50 -19.16 11.48
CA LEU A 264 -44.57 -18.44 12.36
C LEU A 264 -45.14 -17.08 12.76
N THR A 265 -45.59 -16.96 14.01
CA THR A 265 -46.15 -15.70 14.56
C THR A 265 -45.59 -15.37 15.94
N GLY A 266 -45.68 -14.10 16.35
CA GLY A 266 -45.27 -13.65 17.69
C GLY A 266 -43.76 -13.69 17.93
N LEU A 267 -43.35 -14.27 19.07
CA LEU A 267 -41.95 -14.27 19.57
C LEU A 267 -40.97 -15.11 18.73
N ALA A 268 -41.46 -15.98 17.84
CA ALA A 268 -40.64 -16.85 17.00
C ALA A 268 -40.26 -16.22 15.64
N ALA A 269 -40.89 -15.12 15.25
CA ALA A 269 -40.62 -14.42 13.99
C ALA A 269 -39.28 -13.65 13.96
N PRO A 270 -38.89 -12.90 15.02
CA PRO A 270 -37.57 -12.23 15.08
C PRO A 270 -36.35 -13.17 14.98
N PRO A 271 -36.28 -14.31 15.72
CA PRO A 271 -35.13 -15.21 15.61
C PRO A 271 -35.06 -15.92 14.24
N ALA A 272 -36.19 -16.23 13.61
CA ALA A 272 -36.22 -16.78 12.25
C ALA A 272 -35.64 -15.78 11.21
N THR A 273 -36.02 -14.51 11.32
CA THR A 273 -35.50 -13.43 10.46
C THR A 273 -33.99 -13.25 10.63
N GLN A 274 -33.50 -13.27 11.88
CA GLN A 274 -32.08 -13.15 12.17
C GLN A 274 -31.29 -14.34 11.62
N LEU A 275 -31.80 -15.56 11.78
CA LEU A 275 -31.19 -16.77 11.25
C LEU A 275 -31.05 -16.72 9.71
N ILE A 276 -32.09 -16.28 9.00
CA ILE A 276 -32.06 -16.13 7.53
C ILE A 276 -31.05 -15.05 7.12
N LYS A 277 -31.01 -13.93 7.84
CA LYS A 277 -30.05 -12.85 7.57
C LYS A 277 -28.60 -13.28 7.78
N ASP A 278 -28.33 -14.05 8.83
CA ASP A 278 -26.99 -14.56 9.11
C ASP A 278 -26.57 -15.59 8.07
N LEU A 279 -27.49 -16.47 7.65
CA LEU A 279 -27.27 -17.43 6.58
C LEU A 279 -27.00 -16.72 5.24
N TYR A 280 -27.80 -15.71 4.91
CA TYR A 280 -27.62 -14.86 3.73
C TYR A 280 -26.22 -14.26 3.66
N ASN A 281 -25.76 -13.68 4.78
CA ASN A 281 -24.43 -13.08 4.87
C ASN A 281 -23.29 -14.08 4.65
N ARG A 282 -23.44 -15.32 5.14
CA ARG A 282 -22.46 -16.38 4.96
C ARG A 282 -22.41 -16.86 3.50
N PHE A 283 -23.57 -17.01 2.85
CA PHE A 283 -23.64 -17.32 1.41
C PHE A 283 -23.04 -16.20 0.55
N ALA A 284 -23.39 -14.95 0.83
CA ALA A 284 -22.83 -13.80 0.11
C ALA A 284 -21.31 -13.71 0.25
N ARG A 285 -20.77 -14.00 1.45
CA ARG A 285 -19.33 -14.07 1.69
C ARG A 285 -18.68 -15.15 0.84
N LEU A 286 -19.26 -16.35 0.84
CA LEU A 286 -18.72 -17.50 0.12
C LEU A 286 -18.71 -17.25 -1.39
N VAL A 287 -19.79 -16.68 -1.95
CA VAL A 287 -19.86 -16.27 -3.36
C VAL A 287 -18.81 -15.22 -3.67
N ALA A 288 -18.66 -14.19 -2.83
CA ALA A 288 -17.62 -13.17 -3.02
C ALA A 288 -16.21 -13.78 -3.02
N CYS A 289 -15.93 -14.70 -2.10
CA CYS A 289 -14.65 -15.41 -2.06
C CYS A 289 -14.42 -16.29 -3.28
N TYR A 290 -15.46 -16.98 -3.76
CA TYR A 290 -15.37 -17.87 -4.91
C TYR A 290 -15.18 -17.10 -6.22
N LEU A 291 -15.92 -16.01 -6.43
CA LEU A 291 -15.73 -15.11 -7.58
C LEU A 291 -14.29 -14.59 -7.66
N ILE A 292 -13.72 -14.18 -6.52
CA ILE A 292 -12.34 -13.70 -6.46
C ILE A 292 -11.32 -14.83 -6.65
N TYR A 293 -11.58 -16.01 -6.09
CA TYR A 293 -10.70 -17.18 -6.20
C TYR A 293 -10.59 -17.67 -7.65
N ARG A 294 -11.73 -17.78 -8.34
CA ARG A 294 -11.81 -18.33 -9.69
C ARG A 294 -11.23 -17.41 -10.76
N ASN A 295 -11.30 -16.10 -10.54
CA ASN A 295 -10.89 -15.11 -11.53
C ASN A 295 -9.52 -14.53 -11.23
N GLY A 296 -8.55 -14.83 -12.09
CA GLY A 296 -7.20 -14.26 -12.01
C GLY A 296 -7.14 -12.78 -12.40
N SER A 297 -8.04 -12.31 -13.26
CA SER A 297 -8.07 -10.93 -13.76
C SER A 297 -9.35 -10.19 -13.36
N ARG A 298 -9.27 -8.86 -13.27
CA ARG A 298 -10.44 -8.00 -13.01
C ARG A 298 -11.48 -8.02 -14.12
N ILE A 299 -11.04 -8.25 -15.36
CA ILE A 299 -11.93 -8.33 -16.52
C ILE A 299 -12.72 -9.63 -16.45
N ASP A 300 -12.06 -10.74 -16.14
CA ASP A 300 -12.73 -12.04 -15.97
C ASP A 300 -13.66 -12.02 -14.76
N LEU A 301 -13.19 -11.46 -13.63
CA LEU A 301 -14.02 -11.25 -12.44
C LEU A 301 -15.27 -10.43 -12.76
N ARG A 302 -15.13 -9.37 -13.57
CA ARG A 302 -16.27 -8.54 -13.98
C ARG A 302 -17.22 -9.31 -14.89
N ASN A 303 -16.69 -10.02 -15.88
CA ASN A 303 -17.49 -10.81 -16.80
C ASN A 303 -18.27 -11.90 -16.05
N GLU A 304 -17.64 -12.55 -15.07
CA GLU A 304 -18.28 -13.58 -14.26
C GLU A 304 -19.23 -13.00 -13.21
N ALA A 305 -18.88 -11.89 -12.56
CA ALA A 305 -19.78 -11.17 -11.66
C ALA A 305 -21.02 -10.62 -12.39
N SER A 306 -20.86 -10.15 -13.63
CA SER A 306 -21.97 -9.72 -14.48
C SER A 306 -22.88 -10.90 -14.86
N LYS A 307 -22.31 -12.07 -15.18
CA LYS A 307 -23.08 -13.32 -15.38
C LYS A 307 -23.80 -13.76 -14.10
N PHE A 308 -23.22 -13.50 -12.93
CA PHE A 308 -23.86 -13.73 -11.64
C PHE A 308 -24.94 -12.68 -11.30
N GLY A 309 -25.01 -11.57 -12.03
CA GLY A 309 -26.02 -10.53 -11.81
C GLY A 309 -25.58 -9.36 -10.92
N ILE A 310 -24.27 -9.11 -10.84
CA ILE A 310 -23.67 -7.97 -10.13
C ILE A 310 -22.83 -7.13 -11.10
N GLU A 311 -23.02 -5.82 -11.03
CA GLU A 311 -22.15 -4.86 -11.71
C GLU A 311 -21.02 -4.43 -10.77
N ILE A 312 -19.80 -4.89 -11.08
CA ILE A 312 -18.58 -4.36 -10.46
C ILE A 312 -18.18 -3.14 -11.29
N ASP A 313 -18.26 -1.94 -10.68
CA ASP A 313 -17.96 -0.66 -11.33
C ASP A 313 -16.59 -0.70 -12.02
N ALA A 314 -16.57 -0.23 -13.27
CA ALA A 314 -15.33 -0.08 -14.03
C ALA A 314 -14.58 1.17 -13.56
N PRO A 315 -13.24 1.12 -13.39
CA PRO A 315 -12.45 2.33 -13.52
C PRO A 315 -12.53 2.79 -14.98
N ILE A 316 -13.20 3.91 -15.21
CA ILE A 316 -13.08 4.68 -16.44
C ILE A 316 -11.58 4.91 -16.63
N HIS A 317 -11.01 4.38 -17.72
CA HIS A 317 -9.62 4.64 -18.08
C HIS A 317 -9.49 6.12 -18.46
N ASP A 318 -9.38 6.98 -17.45
CA ASP A 318 -9.04 8.38 -17.66
C ASP A 318 -7.60 8.45 -18.18
N ASN A 319 -7.39 9.16 -19.28
CA ASN A 319 -6.07 9.29 -19.91
C ASN A 319 -5.10 9.96 -18.91
N PRO A 320 -4.08 9.24 -18.39
CA PRO A 320 -3.18 9.78 -17.37
C PRO A 320 -2.36 10.97 -17.90
N LEU A 321 -2.24 11.12 -19.23
CA LEU A 321 -1.63 12.29 -19.84
C LEU A 321 -2.47 13.54 -19.65
N ARG A 322 -3.80 13.50 -19.44
CA ARG A 322 -4.65 14.70 -19.34
C ARG A 322 -4.11 15.80 -18.42
N TYR A 323 -3.39 15.41 -17.36
CA TYR A 323 -2.86 16.32 -16.34
C TYR A 323 -1.39 16.74 -16.55
N TRP A 324 -0.72 16.31 -17.62
CA TRP A 324 0.70 16.58 -17.87
C TRP A 324 1.01 18.09 -17.88
N ILE A 325 0.17 18.88 -18.55
CA ILE A 325 0.31 20.34 -18.64
C ILE A 325 0.24 21.00 -17.26
N VAL A 326 -0.66 20.52 -16.39
CA VAL A 326 -0.84 21.08 -15.05
C VAL A 326 0.42 20.89 -14.22
N TYR A 327 1.05 19.72 -14.29
CA TYR A 327 2.31 19.46 -13.58
C TYR A 327 3.47 20.30 -14.11
N ILE A 328 3.56 20.51 -15.43
CA ILE A 328 4.60 21.36 -16.01
C ILE A 328 4.42 22.83 -15.60
N ILE A 329 3.19 23.35 -15.64
CA ILE A 329 2.90 24.73 -15.18
C ILE A 329 3.21 24.86 -13.69
N ALA A 330 2.77 23.90 -12.87
CA ALA A 330 3.05 23.89 -11.43
C ALA A 330 4.57 23.86 -11.17
N LEU A 331 5.34 23.06 -11.91
CA LEU A 331 6.80 23.01 -11.81
C LEU A 331 7.44 24.37 -12.12
N ILE A 332 7.08 24.98 -13.25
CA ILE A 332 7.65 26.29 -13.67
C ILE A 332 7.36 27.36 -12.61
N CYS A 333 6.10 27.50 -12.20
CA CYS A 333 5.70 28.49 -11.21
C CYS A 333 6.41 28.25 -9.86
N SER A 334 6.52 26.99 -9.43
CA SER A 334 7.12 26.64 -8.14
C SER A 334 8.62 26.89 -8.10
N VAL A 335 9.34 26.64 -9.20
CA VAL A 335 10.77 26.91 -9.29
C VAL A 335 11.03 28.41 -9.32
N TYR A 336 10.28 29.15 -10.13
CA TYR A 336 10.41 30.60 -10.23
C TYR A 336 10.14 31.29 -8.88
N LEU A 337 9.03 30.93 -8.23
CA LEU A 337 8.69 31.42 -6.89
C LEU A 337 9.69 30.94 -5.84
N GLY A 338 10.12 29.67 -5.91
CA GLY A 338 11.09 29.10 -4.98
C GLY A 338 12.42 29.84 -4.98
N VAL A 339 12.99 30.11 -6.15
CA VAL A 339 14.28 30.83 -6.27
C VAL A 339 14.12 32.26 -5.75
N THR A 340 13.10 32.97 -6.22
CA THR A 340 12.90 34.39 -5.90
C THR A 340 12.57 34.62 -4.43
N ILE A 341 11.58 33.91 -3.89
CA ILE A 341 11.16 34.05 -2.48
C ILE A 341 12.28 33.60 -1.54
N SER A 342 12.95 32.47 -1.81
CA SER A 342 14.02 31.99 -0.92
C SER A 342 15.19 32.95 -0.87
N ALA A 343 15.55 33.56 -2.00
CA ALA A 343 16.64 34.52 -2.03
C ALA A 343 16.29 35.82 -1.29
N VAL A 344 15.07 36.31 -1.44
CA VAL A 344 14.57 37.48 -0.70
C VAL A 344 14.52 37.19 0.80
N ILE A 345 13.99 36.03 1.21
CA ILE A 345 13.93 35.63 2.62
C ILE A 345 15.34 35.57 3.22
N TYR A 346 16.31 34.99 2.51
CA TYR A 346 17.69 34.94 2.98
C TYR A 346 18.28 36.33 3.19
N ASP A 347 18.08 37.24 2.24
CA ASP A 347 18.60 38.62 2.34
C ASP A 347 17.94 39.38 3.51
N VAL A 348 16.64 39.17 3.75
CA VAL A 348 15.92 39.74 4.89
C VAL A 348 16.45 39.18 6.22
N LEU A 349 16.65 37.86 6.32
CA LEU A 349 17.18 37.21 7.53
C LEU A 349 18.62 37.65 7.85
N GLN A 350 19.41 37.99 6.84
CA GLN A 350 20.78 38.53 7.00
C GLN A 350 20.82 40.05 7.21
N GLY A 351 19.66 40.71 7.37
CA GLY A 351 19.57 42.15 7.63
C GLY A 351 19.88 43.04 6.42
N ARG A 352 19.90 42.50 5.20
CA ARG A 352 20.18 43.25 3.96
C ARG A 352 18.95 43.94 3.37
N GLY A 353 17.77 43.75 3.99
CA GLY A 353 16.49 44.29 3.52
C GLY A 353 15.90 43.48 2.36
N VAL A 354 14.85 44.01 1.74
CA VAL A 354 14.12 43.34 0.64
C VAL A 354 14.78 43.68 -0.69
N VAL A 355 15.62 42.78 -1.20
CA VAL A 355 16.27 42.93 -2.51
C VAL A 355 15.49 42.15 -3.58
N TRP A 356 14.61 42.85 -4.29
CA TRP A 356 13.79 42.27 -5.36
C TRP A 356 14.56 42.00 -6.67
N ALA A 357 15.72 42.67 -6.85
CA ALA A 357 16.54 42.54 -8.04
C ALA A 357 17.32 41.21 -8.03
N GLN A 358 16.61 40.13 -8.35
CA GLN A 358 17.21 38.85 -8.74
C GLN A 358 17.52 38.89 -10.24
N ASP A 359 18.63 38.29 -10.67
CA ASP A 359 18.93 38.12 -12.10
C ASP A 359 17.88 37.20 -12.75
N PRO A 360 17.01 37.73 -13.65
CA PRO A 360 15.94 36.94 -14.25
C PRO A 360 16.47 35.80 -15.11
N ASN A 361 17.65 35.96 -15.72
CA ASN A 361 18.27 34.90 -16.52
C ASN A 361 18.64 33.69 -15.65
N ARG A 362 19.03 33.92 -14.40
CA ARG A 362 19.36 32.85 -13.46
C ARG A 362 18.11 32.09 -13.01
N SER A 363 17.02 32.78 -12.70
CA SER A 363 15.74 32.13 -12.38
C SER A 363 15.25 31.26 -13.54
N ILE A 364 15.41 31.73 -14.78
CA ILE A 364 15.09 30.97 -15.99
C ILE A 364 15.99 29.73 -16.15
N ALA A 365 17.29 29.84 -15.86
CA ALA A 365 18.20 28.68 -15.88
C ALA A 365 17.78 27.60 -14.86
N TRP A 366 17.38 27.99 -13.66
CA TRP A 366 16.85 27.06 -12.65
C TRP A 366 15.56 26.38 -13.12
N VAL A 367 14.66 27.11 -13.79
CA VAL A 367 13.46 26.55 -14.41
C VAL A 367 13.84 25.53 -15.48
N MET A 368 14.77 25.85 -16.37
CA MET A 368 15.24 24.95 -17.43
C MET A 368 15.82 23.65 -16.84
N TYR A 369 16.76 23.74 -15.89
CA TYR A 369 17.35 22.55 -15.26
C TYR A 369 16.31 21.71 -14.52
N SER A 370 15.35 22.35 -13.85
CA SER A 370 14.25 21.66 -13.16
C SER A 370 13.28 20.98 -14.14
N LEU A 371 13.00 21.59 -15.29
CA LEU A 371 12.19 21.01 -16.35
C LEU A 371 12.88 19.78 -16.96
N CYS A 372 14.17 19.86 -17.23
CA CYS A 372 14.96 18.75 -17.73
C CYS A 372 15.11 17.61 -16.71
N ASN A 373 15.05 17.90 -15.40
CA ASN A 373 15.11 16.88 -14.36
C ASN A 373 13.71 16.33 -14.00
N TYR A 374 12.87 17.14 -13.37
CA TYR A 374 11.53 16.74 -12.90
C TYR A 374 10.52 16.62 -14.04
N GLY A 375 10.51 17.58 -14.97
CA GLY A 375 9.55 17.59 -16.08
C GLY A 375 9.71 16.36 -16.97
N LEU A 376 10.95 16.04 -17.37
CA LEU A 376 11.23 14.85 -18.17
C LEU A 376 10.85 13.56 -17.44
N ALA A 377 11.20 13.43 -16.16
CA ALA A 377 10.83 12.26 -15.36
C ALA A 377 9.30 12.07 -15.28
N ILE A 378 8.55 13.16 -15.05
CA ILE A 378 7.08 13.14 -15.02
C ILE A 378 6.51 12.70 -16.38
N VAL A 379 6.96 13.31 -17.48
CA VAL A 379 6.45 13.00 -18.82
C VAL A 379 6.73 11.54 -19.20
N VAL A 380 7.94 11.04 -18.97
CA VAL A 380 8.31 9.66 -19.30
C VAL A 380 7.51 8.66 -18.47
N VAL A 381 7.32 8.89 -17.18
CA VAL A 381 6.50 8.02 -16.32
C VAL A 381 5.04 8.01 -16.79
N LEU A 382 4.46 9.16 -17.16
CA LEU A 382 3.10 9.23 -17.67
C LEU A 382 2.96 8.54 -19.04
N LEU A 383 3.93 8.70 -19.94
CA LEU A 383 3.95 8.03 -21.25
C LEU A 383 4.08 6.52 -21.12
N LEU A 384 4.95 6.03 -20.23
CA LEU A 384 5.09 4.60 -19.95
C LEU A 384 3.79 4.02 -19.38
N ARG A 385 3.12 4.75 -18.48
CA ARG A 385 1.81 4.37 -17.95
C ARG A 385 0.73 4.33 -19.02
N PHE A 386 0.72 5.29 -19.95
CA PHE A 386 -0.17 5.28 -21.10
C PHE A 386 0.11 4.13 -22.07
N ALA A 387 1.39 3.82 -22.33
CA ALA A 387 1.78 2.71 -23.18
C ALA A 387 1.43 1.35 -22.55
N MET A 388 1.63 1.19 -21.24
CA MET A 388 1.25 -0.04 -20.53
C MET A 388 -0.27 -0.25 -20.51
N SER A 389 -1.05 0.82 -20.39
CA SER A 389 -2.51 0.74 -20.45
C SER A 389 -3.03 0.43 -21.85
N SER A 390 -2.43 0.99 -22.90
CA SER A 390 -2.84 0.74 -24.30
C SER A 390 -2.46 -0.66 -24.80
N LEU A 391 -1.41 -1.26 -24.24
CA LEU A 391 -0.97 -2.62 -24.57
C LEU A 391 -1.75 -3.72 -23.81
N GLY A 392 -2.76 -3.36 -23.00
CA GLY A 392 -3.57 -4.33 -22.25
C GLY A 392 -2.83 -5.06 -21.12
N SER A 393 -1.59 -4.64 -20.80
CA SER A 393 -0.74 -5.23 -19.76
C SER A 393 -1.18 -4.86 -18.32
N ASN A 394 -2.29 -4.16 -18.17
CA ASN A 394 -2.87 -3.75 -16.88
C ASN A 394 -3.48 -4.91 -16.06
N SER A 395 -3.42 -6.16 -16.54
CA SER A 395 -4.15 -7.28 -15.92
C SER A 395 -3.52 -7.84 -14.63
N ASP A 396 -2.21 -7.69 -14.40
CA ASP A 396 -1.53 -8.45 -13.33
C ASP A 396 -0.47 -7.71 -12.50
N GLN A 397 -0.08 -6.48 -12.87
CA GLN A 397 0.97 -5.76 -12.15
C GLN A 397 0.41 -5.02 -10.93
N SER A 398 0.97 -5.33 -9.74
CA SER A 398 0.59 -4.64 -8.51
C SER A 398 0.92 -3.14 -8.58
N HIS A 399 0.10 -2.28 -7.97
CA HIS A 399 0.38 -0.83 -7.88
C HIS A 399 1.77 -0.54 -7.29
N LEU A 400 2.27 -1.38 -6.38
CA LEU A 400 3.63 -1.23 -5.85
C LEU A 400 4.67 -1.47 -6.94
N THR A 401 4.52 -2.50 -7.77
CA THR A 401 5.42 -2.72 -8.91
C THR A 401 5.43 -1.49 -9.81
N THR A 402 4.25 -0.91 -10.07
CA THR A 402 4.13 0.33 -10.84
C THR A 402 4.82 1.51 -10.15
N TYR A 403 4.68 1.68 -8.83
CA TYR A 403 5.34 2.77 -8.10
C TYR A 403 6.84 2.58 -7.98
N CYS A 404 7.32 1.35 -7.73
CA CYS A 404 8.75 1.02 -7.74
C CYS A 404 9.33 1.25 -9.14
N TRP A 405 8.60 0.90 -10.20
CA TRP A 405 9.04 1.19 -11.56
C TRP A 405 9.06 2.69 -11.86
N SER A 406 8.00 3.42 -11.50
CA SER A 406 7.97 4.89 -11.59
C SER A 406 9.16 5.52 -10.86
N PHE A 407 9.48 5.02 -9.66
CA PHE A 407 10.63 5.48 -8.87
C PHE A 407 11.95 5.22 -9.59
N LEU A 408 12.21 3.98 -10.04
CA LEU A 408 13.46 3.61 -10.71
C LEU A 408 13.65 4.35 -12.04
N VAL A 409 12.58 4.45 -12.84
CA VAL A 409 12.61 5.19 -14.09
C VAL A 409 12.90 6.67 -13.83
N ALA A 410 12.20 7.31 -12.90
CA ALA A 410 12.43 8.71 -12.60
C ALA A 410 13.81 8.98 -11.98
N LEU A 411 14.32 8.06 -11.15
CA LEU A 411 15.66 8.12 -10.58
C LEU A 411 16.74 8.11 -11.66
N ALA A 412 16.52 7.42 -12.78
CA ALA A 412 17.46 7.33 -13.89
C ALA A 412 17.25 8.44 -14.94
N VAL A 413 16.00 8.70 -15.32
CA VAL A 413 15.61 9.61 -16.42
C VAL A 413 15.78 11.06 -16.03
N GLY A 414 15.45 11.45 -14.79
CA GLY A 414 15.63 12.82 -14.33
C GLY A 414 17.09 13.29 -14.44
N PRO A 415 18.05 12.57 -13.83
CA PRO A 415 19.47 12.86 -14.00
C PRO A 415 19.95 12.82 -15.44
N ALA A 416 19.37 11.97 -16.30
CA ALA A 416 19.74 11.93 -17.72
C ALA A 416 19.37 13.24 -18.43
N GLY A 417 18.14 13.73 -18.21
CA GLY A 417 17.71 15.02 -18.75
C GLY A 417 18.53 16.19 -18.18
N LEU A 418 18.84 16.17 -16.88
CA LEU A 418 19.71 17.16 -16.25
C LEU A 418 21.14 17.14 -16.85
N THR A 419 21.67 15.95 -17.13
CA THR A 419 23.00 15.78 -17.75
C THR A 419 23.05 16.41 -19.13
N VAL A 420 22.03 16.18 -19.96
CA VAL A 420 21.93 16.80 -21.29
C VAL A 420 21.85 18.32 -21.17
N ALA A 421 21.07 18.84 -20.22
CA ALA A 421 20.94 20.27 -20.01
C ALA A 421 22.27 20.91 -19.57
N VAL A 422 22.96 20.30 -18.60
CA VAL A 422 24.25 20.81 -18.09
C VAL A 422 25.37 20.69 -19.13
N HIS A 423 25.37 19.63 -19.94
CA HIS A 423 26.38 19.48 -20.99
C HIS A 423 26.25 20.53 -22.11
N ASN A 424 25.02 20.94 -22.45
CA ASN A 424 24.80 21.90 -23.53
C ASN A 424 24.79 23.35 -23.05
N PHE A 425 24.26 23.61 -21.85
CA PHE A 425 23.96 24.96 -21.35
C PHE A 425 24.61 25.29 -19.99
N GLY A 426 25.36 24.35 -19.41
CA GLY A 426 26.07 24.56 -18.14
C GLY A 426 27.30 25.44 -18.25
N GLU A 427 27.81 25.85 -17.10
CA GLU A 427 28.98 26.72 -16.96
C GLU A 427 30.14 26.01 -16.24
N GLY A 428 31.38 26.37 -16.62
CA GLY A 428 32.61 25.89 -16.01
C GLY A 428 32.89 24.39 -16.21
N ASN A 429 33.59 23.79 -15.25
CA ASN A 429 34.13 22.42 -15.33
C ASN A 429 33.08 21.34 -15.59
N LEU A 430 31.81 21.55 -15.24
CA LEU A 430 30.74 20.56 -15.44
C LEU A 430 30.41 20.34 -16.91
N ARG A 431 30.56 21.38 -17.75
CA ARG A 431 30.31 21.30 -19.18
C ARG A 431 31.37 20.47 -19.91
N GLU A 432 32.61 20.55 -19.43
CA GLU A 432 33.78 19.90 -20.01
C GLU A 432 33.89 18.42 -19.64
N MET A 433 33.11 17.94 -18.67
CA MET A 433 33.06 16.53 -18.31
C MET A 433 32.47 15.68 -19.45
N SER A 434 32.98 14.45 -19.59
CA SER A 434 32.35 13.46 -20.46
C SER A 434 30.89 13.20 -20.01
N LEU A 435 29.99 12.94 -20.97
CA LEU A 435 28.56 12.70 -20.68
C LEU A 435 28.33 11.60 -19.63
N ALA A 436 29.12 10.52 -19.67
CA ALA A 436 29.01 9.43 -18.70
C ALA A 436 29.40 9.88 -17.29
N SER A 437 30.55 10.56 -17.15
CA SER A 437 31.00 11.10 -15.86
C SER A 437 30.02 12.14 -15.31
N LEU A 438 29.48 12.99 -16.19
CA LEU A 438 28.48 13.98 -15.82
C LEU A 438 27.17 13.32 -15.35
N TYR A 439 26.73 12.26 -16.02
CA TYR A 439 25.56 11.49 -15.59
C TYR A 439 25.70 10.93 -14.17
N PHE A 440 26.83 10.28 -13.87
CA PHE A 440 27.10 9.79 -12.51
C PHE A 440 27.13 10.92 -11.48
N ALA A 441 27.66 12.09 -11.83
CA ALA A 441 27.65 13.26 -10.96
C ALA A 441 26.23 13.84 -10.75
N MET A 442 25.32 13.66 -11.72
CA MET A 442 23.93 14.12 -11.66
C MET A 442 22.98 13.13 -10.98
N LEU A 443 23.34 11.85 -10.84
CA LEU A 443 22.51 10.83 -10.18
C LEU A 443 22.07 11.22 -8.76
N ARG A 444 22.90 11.98 -8.03
CA ARG A 444 22.56 12.49 -6.69
C ARG A 444 21.29 13.36 -6.68
N TRP A 445 20.93 13.96 -7.81
CA TRP A 445 19.73 14.79 -7.99
C TRP A 445 18.50 14.00 -8.46
N GLY A 446 18.61 12.68 -8.60
CA GLY A 446 17.51 11.81 -9.06
C GLY A 446 16.50 11.45 -7.98
N LEU A 447 16.87 11.54 -6.69
CA LEU A 447 15.97 11.14 -5.60
C LEU A 447 14.72 12.04 -5.52
N GLY A 448 14.89 13.35 -5.69
CA GLY A 448 13.79 14.31 -5.71
C GLY A 448 12.71 14.01 -6.76
N PRO A 449 13.05 13.92 -8.06
CA PRO A 449 12.07 13.59 -9.11
C PRO A 449 11.49 12.18 -8.93
N ALA A 450 12.25 11.22 -8.40
CA ALA A 450 11.72 9.89 -8.09
C ALA A 450 10.62 9.92 -7.03
N LEU A 451 10.82 10.66 -5.93
CA LEU A 451 9.79 10.81 -4.89
C LEU A 451 8.55 11.54 -5.42
N VAL A 452 8.74 12.60 -6.20
CA VAL A 452 7.64 13.39 -6.77
C VAL A 452 6.83 12.59 -7.79
N THR A 453 7.47 11.83 -8.67
CA THR A 453 6.76 11.01 -9.66
C THR A 453 5.99 9.86 -9.02
N VAL A 454 6.49 9.26 -7.94
CA VAL A 454 5.73 8.28 -7.14
C VAL A 454 4.52 8.93 -6.48
N TYR A 455 4.70 10.12 -5.89
CA TYR A 455 3.59 10.85 -5.28
C TYR A 455 2.51 11.19 -6.31
N ILE A 456 2.90 11.74 -7.45
CA ILE A 456 1.99 12.03 -8.57
C ILE A 456 1.28 10.74 -9.05
N SER A 457 2.04 9.66 -9.23
CA SER A 457 1.52 8.36 -9.65
C SER A 457 0.46 7.82 -8.68
N TYR A 458 0.71 7.92 -7.38
CA TYR A 458 -0.22 7.49 -6.34
C TYR A 458 -1.53 8.28 -6.36
N TYR A 459 -1.46 9.61 -6.47
CA TYR A 459 -2.66 10.44 -6.50
C TYR A 459 -3.43 10.36 -7.82
N LEU A 460 -2.74 10.12 -8.95
CA LEU A 460 -3.38 9.80 -10.22
C LEU A 460 -4.14 8.47 -10.12
N ASP A 461 -3.54 7.45 -9.53
CA ASP A 461 -4.17 6.13 -9.37
C ASP A 461 -5.40 6.21 -8.44
N ARG A 462 -5.39 7.07 -7.42
CA ARG A 462 -6.59 7.35 -6.58
C ARG A 462 -7.75 7.99 -7.34
N GLN A 463 -7.49 8.61 -8.48
CA GLN A 463 -8.52 9.24 -9.31
C GLN A 463 -8.99 8.31 -10.44
N SER A 464 -8.07 7.52 -11.00
CA SER A 464 -8.37 6.61 -12.11
C SER A 464 -8.83 5.22 -11.67
N CYS A 465 -8.37 4.71 -10.53
CA CYS A 465 -8.67 3.35 -10.06
C CYS A 465 -9.82 3.37 -9.06
N SER A 466 -10.85 2.56 -9.32
CA SER A 466 -12.03 2.40 -8.46
C SER A 466 -11.73 1.74 -7.11
N ASP A 467 -10.58 1.07 -7.00
CA ASP A 467 -10.17 0.30 -5.81
C ASP A 467 -9.43 1.12 -4.78
N LEU A 468 -8.88 2.26 -5.22
CA LEU A 468 -8.20 3.17 -4.33
C LEU A 468 -9.22 4.17 -3.79
N PRO A 469 -9.14 4.52 -2.49
CA PRO A 469 -10.04 5.50 -1.91
C PRO A 469 -9.87 6.83 -2.64
N ASP A 470 -10.97 7.40 -3.12
CA ASP A 470 -10.96 8.68 -3.81
C ASP A 470 -10.37 9.79 -2.92
N ILE A 471 -9.91 10.88 -3.52
CA ILE A 471 -9.50 12.08 -2.79
C ILE A 471 -10.78 12.78 -2.35
N ASP A 472 -11.06 12.80 -1.04
CA ASP A 472 -12.15 13.61 -0.53
C ASP A 472 -11.85 15.10 -0.78
N ASN A 473 -12.60 15.67 -1.73
CA ASN A 473 -12.52 17.07 -2.14
C ASN A 473 -13.45 17.98 -1.33
N SER A 474 -13.97 17.51 -0.19
CA SER A 474 -14.78 18.32 0.71
C SER A 474 -13.97 19.47 1.34
N MET A 475 -14.65 20.57 1.69
CA MET A 475 -14.02 21.70 2.39
C MET A 475 -13.43 21.30 3.76
N ARG A 476 -13.89 20.19 4.35
CA ARG A 476 -13.41 19.69 5.64
C ARG A 476 -12.02 19.07 5.57
N THR A 477 -11.57 18.62 4.40
CA THR A 477 -10.26 17.96 4.23
C THR A 477 -9.17 18.88 3.70
N VAL A 478 -9.50 20.14 3.36
CA VAL A 478 -8.54 21.10 2.78
C VAL A 478 -7.33 21.31 3.69
N ALA A 479 -7.54 21.50 5.00
CA ALA A 479 -6.45 21.68 5.97
C ALA A 479 -5.55 20.44 6.05
N TRP A 480 -6.13 19.24 6.08
CA TRP A 480 -5.40 17.98 6.09
C TRP A 480 -4.56 17.78 4.82
N ARG A 481 -5.13 18.16 3.67
CA ARG A 481 -4.48 18.08 2.37
C ARG A 481 -3.30 19.04 2.24
N LEU A 482 -3.49 20.28 2.69
CA LEU A 482 -2.39 21.25 2.79
C LEU A 482 -1.29 20.74 3.72
N PHE A 483 -1.65 20.17 4.88
CA PHE A 483 -0.68 19.58 5.81
C PHE A 483 0.07 18.41 5.18
N ASN A 484 -0.60 17.54 4.42
CA ASN A 484 0.04 16.44 3.70
C ASN A 484 1.01 16.95 2.62
N CYS A 485 0.61 17.93 1.81
CA CYS A 485 1.50 18.55 0.82
C CYS A 485 2.74 19.19 1.47
N PHE A 486 2.54 19.88 2.61
CA PHE A 486 3.63 20.46 3.39
C PHE A 486 4.55 19.37 3.97
N GLY A 487 3.98 18.33 4.59
CA GLY A 487 4.73 17.20 5.15
C GLY A 487 5.53 16.45 4.10
N PHE A 488 4.96 16.26 2.90
CA PHE A 488 5.68 15.68 1.75
C PHE A 488 6.85 16.56 1.32
N ALA A 489 6.63 17.86 1.15
CA ALA A 489 7.69 18.80 0.76
C ALA A 489 8.82 18.86 1.80
N ALA A 490 8.48 18.90 3.09
CA ALA A 490 9.44 18.88 4.19
C ALA A 490 10.24 17.56 4.22
N THR A 491 9.58 16.42 4.04
CA THR A 491 10.24 15.11 3.98
C THR A 491 11.18 15.03 2.77
N ASN A 492 10.77 15.57 1.62
CA ASN A 492 11.60 15.57 0.41
C ASN A 492 12.90 16.38 0.62
N VAL A 493 12.79 17.58 1.22
CA VAL A 493 13.97 18.39 1.58
C VAL A 493 14.84 17.69 2.61
N PHE A 494 14.24 17.05 3.63
CA PHE A 494 14.98 16.31 4.66
C PHE A 494 15.79 15.16 4.04
N LEU A 495 15.20 14.39 3.13
CA LEU A 495 15.89 13.30 2.43
C LEU A 495 16.98 13.78 1.47
N LEU A 496 16.82 14.98 0.90
CA LEU A 496 17.81 15.62 0.03
C LEU A 496 18.83 16.48 0.79
N LEU A 497 18.74 16.55 2.11
CA LEU A 497 19.58 17.43 2.93
C LEU A 497 21.08 17.17 2.74
N PRO A 498 21.58 15.91 2.69
CA PRO A 498 23.00 15.66 2.44
C PRO A 498 23.48 16.24 1.09
N GLN A 499 22.69 16.11 0.04
CA GLN A 499 23.00 16.63 -1.29
C GLN A 499 22.96 18.15 -1.31
N LEU A 500 21.96 18.75 -0.67
CA LEU A 500 21.81 20.21 -0.56
C LEU A 500 22.98 20.83 0.22
N LEU A 501 23.40 20.22 1.33
CA LEU A 501 24.54 20.67 2.11
C LEU A 501 25.88 20.49 1.40
N SER A 502 25.97 19.58 0.43
CA SER A 502 27.18 19.37 -0.38
C SER A 502 27.42 20.48 -1.42
N LEU A 503 26.46 21.39 -1.64
CA LEU A 503 26.62 22.48 -2.60
C LEU A 503 27.73 23.44 -2.16
N VAL A 504 28.58 23.84 -3.10
CA VAL A 504 29.66 24.82 -2.93
C VAL A 504 29.55 25.82 -4.07
N ALA A 505 29.56 27.12 -3.76
CA ALA A 505 29.57 28.16 -4.76
C ALA A 505 30.91 28.19 -5.49
N GLN A 506 30.90 28.37 -6.81
CA GLN A 506 32.12 28.57 -7.59
C GLN A 506 32.77 29.93 -7.25
N GLU A 507 34.07 30.05 -7.44
CA GLU A 507 34.78 31.32 -7.26
C GLU A 507 34.19 32.39 -8.18
N GLY A 508 33.86 33.56 -7.61
CA GLY A 508 33.19 34.65 -8.33
C GLY A 508 31.67 34.52 -8.49
N ALA A 509 31.04 33.47 -7.93
CA ALA A 509 29.60 33.34 -7.97
C ALA A 509 28.88 34.46 -7.17
N ILE A 510 27.80 34.99 -7.74
CA ILE A 510 26.97 36.06 -7.13
C ILE A 510 26.37 35.64 -5.77
N TRP A 511 26.14 34.35 -5.57
CA TRP A 511 25.67 33.80 -4.30
C TRP A 511 26.80 33.08 -3.61
N ASP A 512 27.04 33.45 -2.36
CA ASP A 512 27.89 32.69 -1.47
C ASP A 512 27.28 31.31 -1.20
N THR A 513 28.12 30.38 -0.75
CA THR A 513 27.73 28.99 -0.50
C THR A 513 26.51 28.88 0.42
N ASN A 514 26.39 29.72 1.45
CA ASN A 514 25.28 29.67 2.39
C ASN A 514 23.97 30.13 1.74
N LYS A 515 23.99 31.24 0.99
CA LYS A 515 22.84 31.71 0.21
C LYS A 515 22.41 30.69 -0.84
N LEU A 516 23.37 30.10 -1.56
CA LEU A 516 23.09 29.06 -2.56
C LEU A 516 22.39 27.84 -1.94
N ARG A 517 22.88 27.35 -0.80
CA ARG A 517 22.26 26.22 -0.07
C ARG A 517 20.86 26.54 0.39
N PHE A 518 20.63 27.74 0.92
CA PHE A 518 19.31 28.19 1.36
C PHE A 518 18.33 28.27 0.19
N ILE A 519 18.74 28.89 -0.92
CA ILE A 519 17.94 29.00 -2.15
C ILE A 519 17.64 27.60 -2.71
N ALA A 520 18.62 26.71 -2.76
CA ALA A 520 18.43 25.34 -3.26
C ALA A 520 17.43 24.55 -2.40
N ALA A 521 17.54 24.64 -1.07
CA ALA A 521 16.62 23.98 -0.15
C ALA A 521 15.19 24.54 -0.27
N GLY A 522 15.05 25.88 -0.27
CA GLY A 522 13.76 26.53 -0.42
C GLY A 522 13.10 26.29 -1.79
N THR A 523 13.90 26.26 -2.86
CA THR A 523 13.39 25.91 -4.20
C THR A 523 12.94 24.46 -4.27
N THR A 524 13.70 23.53 -3.67
CA THR A 524 13.32 22.11 -3.59
C THR A 524 12.02 21.93 -2.80
N PHE A 525 11.86 22.68 -1.71
CA PHE A 525 10.62 22.73 -0.93
C PHE A 525 9.44 23.22 -1.79
N CYS A 526 9.57 24.38 -2.42
CA CYS A 526 8.52 24.97 -3.26
C CYS A 526 8.13 24.06 -4.42
N LEU A 527 9.11 23.43 -5.08
CA LEU A 527 8.88 22.47 -6.16
C LEU A 527 8.07 21.27 -5.69
N ALA A 528 8.49 20.62 -4.60
CA ALA A 528 7.79 19.47 -4.06
C ALA A 528 6.39 19.84 -3.57
N LEU A 529 6.25 21.02 -2.93
CA LEU A 529 4.97 21.54 -2.46
C LEU A 529 4.02 21.83 -3.62
N GLY A 530 4.46 22.54 -4.66
CA GLY A 530 3.61 22.90 -5.79
C GLY A 530 3.16 21.70 -6.61
N LEU A 531 4.03 20.71 -6.80
CA LEU A 531 3.65 19.46 -7.47
C LEU A 531 2.73 18.60 -6.61
N ALA A 532 2.92 18.60 -5.28
CA ALA A 532 2.00 17.94 -4.37
C ALA A 532 0.62 18.63 -4.34
N LEU A 533 0.59 19.96 -4.36
CA LEU A 533 -0.64 20.75 -4.48
C LEU A 533 -1.35 20.46 -5.80
N ALA A 534 -0.63 20.39 -6.92
CA ALA A 534 -1.20 20.02 -8.21
C ALA A 534 -1.80 18.61 -8.15
N ALA A 535 -1.08 17.63 -7.62
CA ALA A 535 -1.55 16.26 -7.50
C ALA A 535 -2.77 16.11 -6.58
N GLN A 536 -2.85 16.88 -5.49
CA GLN A 536 -4.01 16.80 -4.61
C GLN A 536 -5.20 17.61 -5.13
N PHE A 537 -5.01 18.85 -5.59
CA PHE A 537 -6.08 19.81 -5.85
C PHE A 537 -6.52 19.94 -7.30
N ALA A 538 -5.63 19.67 -8.27
CA ALA A 538 -5.98 19.83 -9.67
C ALA A 538 -6.61 18.58 -10.27
N LEU A 539 -6.37 17.41 -9.68
CA LEU A 539 -6.99 16.17 -10.12
C LEU A 539 -8.46 16.13 -9.63
N LYS A 540 -9.39 16.03 -10.58
CA LYS A 540 -10.83 15.91 -10.30
C LYS A 540 -11.40 14.73 -11.07
N LYS A 541 -12.02 13.80 -10.34
CA LYS A 541 -12.89 12.77 -10.89
C LYS A 541 -14.17 13.42 -11.44
N GLU A 542 -14.49 13.16 -12.71
CA GLU A 542 -15.77 13.61 -13.28
C GLU A 542 -16.92 12.88 -12.56
N ARG A 543 -17.89 13.64 -12.02
CA ARG A 543 -19.08 13.05 -11.40
C ARG A 543 -19.99 12.50 -12.51
N ILE A 544 -20.31 11.22 -12.41
CA ILE A 544 -21.12 10.43 -13.35
C ILE A 544 -22.51 11.04 -13.67
N GLY A 545 -23.01 11.99 -12.86
CA GLY A 545 -24.30 12.66 -13.08
C GLY A 545 -24.43 13.48 -14.37
N THR A 546 -23.32 13.90 -15.00
CA THR A 546 -23.37 14.72 -16.22
C THR A 546 -23.28 13.94 -17.52
N VAL A 547 -22.80 12.68 -17.51
CA VAL A 547 -22.66 11.89 -18.75
C VAL A 547 -23.98 11.23 -19.17
N LEU A 548 -24.86 10.92 -18.21
CA LEU A 548 -26.21 10.42 -18.51
C LEU A 548 -27.16 11.48 -19.09
N ALA A 549 -26.81 12.77 -19.01
CA ALA A 549 -27.59 13.85 -19.61
C ALA A 549 -27.28 14.10 -21.10
N HIS A 550 -26.28 13.40 -21.66
CA HIS A 550 -25.82 13.60 -23.05
C HIS A 550 -25.75 12.29 -23.86
N ARG A 551 -26.69 11.37 -23.65
CA ARG A 551 -27.10 10.46 -24.72
C ARG A 551 -28.40 11.00 -25.33
N PRO A 552 -28.40 11.48 -26.59
CA PRO A 552 -29.66 11.63 -27.29
C PRO A 552 -30.30 10.25 -27.46
N ALA A 553 -31.62 10.22 -27.33
CA ALA A 553 -32.47 9.05 -27.45
C ALA A 553 -32.33 8.34 -28.81
#